data_AF-A0A940UA82-F1
#
_entry.id   AF-A0A940UA82-F1
#
_cell.length_a   1.000
_cell.length_b   1.000
_cell.length_c   1.000
_cell.angle_alpha   90.00
_cell.angle_beta   90.00
_cell.angle_gamma   90.00
#
_symmetry.space_group_name_H-M   'P 1'
#
loop_
_entity.id
_entity.type
_entity.pdbx_description
1 polymer ?
#
loop_
_entity_poly.entity_id
_entity_poly.type
_entity_poly.pdbx_seq_one_letter_code
_entity_poly.pdbx_strand_id
1 'polypeptide(L)'
;MAAKEIRVIHYGLGPIGVETARVVLKKKGMRIVGAVDISRDLTGKDLGEILGLGEKTGIIVTDNAKALFSKVKADVVIHTAGSRIKKIYPQLEEIIKAGLNVISSAEELLFPSGENIKLAEKINDLAVKKGVTILGTGVNPGFVMDAFPLGLTVVCQEVRKIHVERVVDAGTRRLPLQKKVGAGMTPETFR
;
A
#
# COMPACT_ATOMS: atom_id res chain seq x y z
N MET A 1 15.12 15.45 21.44
CA MET A 1 15.71 14.48 20.48
C MET A 1 15.22 14.86 19.10
N ALA A 2 16.11 15.08 18.12
CA ALA A 2 15.68 15.25 16.73
C ALA A 2 14.95 13.96 16.30
N ALA A 3 13.76 14.07 15.72
CA ALA A 3 13.01 12.91 15.25
C ALA A 3 13.88 12.14 14.23
N LYS A 4 14.09 10.84 14.46
CA LYS A 4 14.85 9.98 13.56
C LYS A 4 14.18 9.96 12.18
N GLU A 5 14.96 10.22 11.12
CA GLU A 5 14.48 10.13 9.74
C GLU A 5 14.00 8.71 9.41
N ILE A 6 12.78 8.58 8.89
CA ILE A 6 12.17 7.32 8.49
C ILE A 6 12.63 6.94 7.09
N ARG A 7 13.24 5.76 6.94
CA ARG A 7 13.76 5.25 5.67
C ARG A 7 12.72 4.34 5.03
N VAL A 8 12.27 4.72 3.84
CA VAL A 8 11.12 4.12 3.16
C VAL A 8 11.57 3.36 1.91
N ILE A 9 11.04 2.15 1.73
CA ILE A 9 11.08 1.45 0.44
C ILE A 9 9.68 1.55 -0.20
N HIS A 10 9.62 1.87 -1.49
CA HIS A 10 8.39 1.73 -2.28
C HIS A 10 8.34 0.36 -2.95
N TYR A 11 7.27 -0.39 -2.72
CA TYR A 11 7.03 -1.70 -3.33
C TYR A 11 5.79 -1.62 -4.22
N GLY A 12 6.01 -1.63 -5.53
CA GLY A 12 5.03 -1.33 -6.56
C GLY A 12 5.03 0.16 -6.89
N LEU A 13 5.25 0.48 -8.16
CA LEU A 13 5.33 1.81 -8.76
C LEU A 13 4.25 2.00 -9.83
N GLY A 14 3.08 1.37 -9.62
CA GLY A 14 1.86 1.75 -10.31
C GLY A 14 1.36 3.14 -9.89
N PRO A 15 0.18 3.57 -10.34
CA PRO A 15 -0.33 4.92 -10.08
C PRO A 15 -0.34 5.33 -8.60
N ILE A 16 -0.67 4.41 -7.67
CA ILE A 16 -0.66 4.71 -6.23
C ILE A 16 0.78 4.81 -5.70
N GLY A 17 1.67 3.91 -6.14
CA GLY A 17 3.07 3.90 -5.73
C GLY A 17 3.81 5.17 -6.14
N VAL A 18 3.58 5.64 -7.37
CA VAL A 18 4.13 6.90 -7.89
C VAL A 18 3.68 8.09 -7.05
N GLU A 19 2.38 8.23 -6.80
CA GLU A 19 1.85 9.37 -6.05
C GLU A 19 2.29 9.35 -4.58
N THR A 20 2.34 8.18 -3.95
CA THR A 20 2.86 8.06 -2.58
C THR A 20 4.36 8.37 -2.51
N ALA A 21 5.16 7.96 -3.50
CA ALA A 21 6.58 8.31 -3.57
C ALA A 21 6.81 9.82 -3.73
N ARG A 22 6.04 10.49 -4.58
CA ARG A 22 6.07 11.96 -4.72
C ARG A 22 5.77 12.66 -3.39
N VAL A 23 4.82 12.14 -2.61
CA VAL A 23 4.48 12.69 -1.30
C VAL A 23 5.64 12.48 -0.32
N VAL A 24 6.22 11.28 -0.25
CA VAL A 24 7.35 10.98 0.65
C VAL A 24 8.54 11.89 0.36
N LEU A 25 8.89 12.13 -0.90
CA LEU A 25 9.98 13.05 -1.28
C LEU A 25 9.79 14.49 -0.78
N LYS A 26 8.54 14.92 -0.58
CA LYS A 26 8.20 16.27 -0.09
C LYS A 26 8.10 16.34 1.44
N LYS A 27 8.15 15.22 2.15
CA LYS A 27 7.95 15.17 3.61
C LYS A 27 9.28 15.24 4.36
N LYS A 28 9.40 16.24 5.23
CA LYS A 28 10.51 16.32 6.20
C LYS A 28 10.46 15.11 7.14
N GLY A 29 11.63 14.54 7.44
CA GLY A 29 11.76 13.38 8.34
C GLY A 29 11.49 12.04 7.67
N MET A 30 11.33 11.99 6.35
CA MET A 30 11.24 10.75 5.58
C MET A 30 12.21 10.78 4.40
N ARG A 31 12.77 9.63 4.04
CA ARG A 31 13.65 9.47 2.88
C ARG A 31 13.38 8.15 2.18
N ILE A 32 13.25 8.19 0.85
CA ILE A 32 13.20 6.97 0.04
C ILE A 32 14.62 6.39 -0.04
N VAL A 33 14.77 5.11 0.26
CA VAL A 33 16.06 4.41 0.23
C VAL A 33 16.09 3.23 -0.74
N GLY A 34 14.93 2.87 -1.32
CA GLY A 34 14.84 1.80 -2.28
C GLY A 34 13.48 1.77 -2.96
N ALA A 35 13.41 1.13 -4.11
CA ALA A 35 12.20 0.97 -4.88
C ALA A 35 12.19 -0.39 -5.59
N VAL A 36 11.04 -1.06 -5.54
CA VAL A 36 10.82 -2.39 -6.13
C VAL A 36 9.62 -2.33 -7.08
N ASP A 37 9.78 -2.85 -8.28
CA ASP A 37 8.67 -3.16 -9.18
C ASP A 37 9.02 -4.36 -10.08
N ILE A 38 8.02 -5.16 -10.45
CA ILE A 38 8.20 -6.34 -11.31
C ILE A 38 8.17 -5.98 -12.80
N SER A 39 7.72 -4.78 -13.14
CA SER A 39 7.63 -4.30 -14.52
C SER A 39 9.02 -4.14 -15.11
N ARG A 40 9.30 -4.88 -16.19
CA ARG A 40 10.54 -4.76 -16.96
C ARG A 40 10.77 -3.35 -17.52
N ASP A 41 9.70 -2.59 -17.72
CA ASP A 41 9.78 -1.21 -18.20
C ASP A 41 10.25 -0.23 -17.12
N LEU A 42 10.22 -0.63 -15.85
CA LEU A 42 10.62 0.19 -14.70
C LEU A 42 11.95 -0.28 -14.11
N THR A 43 12.20 -1.59 -14.08
CA THR A 43 13.45 -2.17 -13.56
C THR A 43 14.69 -1.59 -14.24
N GLY A 44 15.67 -1.19 -13.45
CA GLY A 44 16.93 -0.59 -13.90
C GLY A 44 16.87 0.92 -14.14
N LYS A 45 15.69 1.55 -14.12
CA LYS A 45 15.56 3.01 -14.23
C LYS A 45 15.74 3.69 -12.88
N ASP A 46 16.15 4.95 -12.92
CA ASP A 46 16.16 5.80 -11.72
C ASP A 46 14.72 6.17 -11.34
N LEU A 47 14.43 6.14 -10.04
CA LEU A 47 13.10 6.50 -9.52
C LEU A 47 12.70 7.92 -9.95
N GLY A 48 13.62 8.87 -10.05
CA GLY A 48 13.37 10.24 -10.51
C GLY A 48 12.84 10.31 -11.94
N GLU A 49 13.26 9.39 -12.81
CA GLU A 49 12.74 9.27 -14.18
C GLU A 49 11.29 8.76 -14.18
N ILE A 50 11.00 7.74 -13.37
CA ILE A 50 9.64 7.18 -13.22
C ILE A 50 8.69 8.21 -12.62
N LEU A 51 9.21 9.01 -11.68
CA LEU A 51 8.48 10.12 -11.07
C LEU A 51 8.54 11.39 -11.93
N GLY A 52 9.20 11.44 -13.09
CA GLY A 52 9.25 12.64 -13.92
C GLY A 52 9.69 13.90 -13.17
N LEU A 53 10.71 13.81 -12.31
CA LEU A 53 11.18 14.93 -11.48
C LEU A 53 12.06 15.91 -12.25
N GLY A 54 12.57 15.52 -13.42
CA GLY A 54 13.59 16.28 -14.17
C GLY A 54 15.01 16.11 -13.63
N GLU A 55 15.18 15.41 -12.50
CA GLU A 55 16.46 15.08 -11.88
C GLU A 55 16.49 13.63 -11.38
N LYS A 56 17.69 13.09 -11.19
CA LYS A 56 17.89 11.74 -10.68
C LYS A 56 17.86 11.72 -9.15
N THR A 57 17.20 10.72 -8.60
CA THR A 57 17.18 10.42 -7.17
C THR A 57 18.38 9.60 -6.72
N GLY A 58 19.06 8.92 -7.64
CA GLY A 58 20.12 7.95 -7.36
C GLY A 58 19.58 6.58 -6.92
N ILE A 59 18.26 6.37 -6.93
CA ILE A 59 17.60 5.14 -6.49
C ILE A 59 17.20 4.35 -7.72
N ILE A 60 17.90 3.24 -7.98
CA ILE A 60 17.59 2.35 -9.09
C ILE A 60 16.50 1.37 -8.68
N VAL A 61 15.43 1.29 -9.50
CA VAL A 61 14.35 0.33 -9.29
C VAL A 61 14.83 -1.08 -9.60
N THR A 62 14.53 -2.03 -8.71
CA THR A 62 14.85 -3.45 -8.88
C THR A 62 13.61 -4.32 -8.87
N ASP A 63 13.65 -5.45 -9.55
CA ASP A 63 12.66 -6.52 -9.47
C ASP A 63 12.99 -7.55 -8.36
N ASN A 64 14.12 -7.39 -7.67
CA ASN A 64 14.61 -8.32 -6.65
C ASN A 64 14.50 -7.71 -5.25
N ALA A 65 13.31 -7.85 -4.65
CA ALA A 65 13.01 -7.37 -3.30
C ALA A 65 13.99 -7.91 -2.25
N LYS A 66 14.24 -9.23 -2.23
CA LYS A 66 15.16 -9.89 -1.30
C LYS A 66 16.56 -9.28 -1.32
N ALA A 67 17.09 -9.03 -2.51
CA ALA A 67 18.41 -8.43 -2.67
C ALA A 67 18.44 -6.96 -2.23
N LEU A 68 17.34 -6.22 -2.42
CA LEU A 68 17.22 -4.86 -1.91
C LEU A 68 17.21 -4.84 -0.38
N PHE A 69 16.39 -5.69 0.24
CA PHE A 69 16.21 -5.75 1.69
C PHE A 69 17.50 -6.12 2.43
N SER A 70 18.39 -6.90 1.82
CA SER A 70 19.69 -7.25 2.42
C SER A 70 20.75 -6.14 2.29
N LYS A 71 20.61 -5.24 1.32
CA LYS A 71 21.60 -4.18 1.03
C LYS A 71 21.24 -2.84 1.65
N VAL A 72 19.94 -2.54 1.71
CA VAL A 72 19.45 -1.22 2.13
C VAL A 72 18.89 -1.30 3.54
N LYS A 73 19.35 -0.41 4.42
CA LYS A 73 18.73 -0.24 5.73
C LYS A 73 17.47 0.63 5.60
N ALA A 74 16.31 0.02 5.78
CA ALA A 74 15.00 0.68 5.77
C ALA A 74 14.25 0.47 7.10
N ASP A 75 13.21 1.25 7.35
CA ASP A 75 12.34 1.13 8.53
C ASP A 75 10.93 0.65 8.14
N VAL A 76 10.45 1.02 6.95
CA VAL A 76 9.10 0.70 6.47
C VAL A 76 9.06 0.50 4.95
N VAL A 77 8.19 -0.41 4.50
CA VAL A 77 7.81 -0.58 3.11
C VAL A 77 6.41 -0.01 2.89
N ILE A 78 6.27 0.91 1.94
CA ILE A 78 4.98 1.32 1.38
C ILE A 78 4.66 0.34 0.24
N HIS A 79 3.69 -0.53 0.48
CA HIS A 79 3.30 -1.62 -0.40
C HIS A 79 2.03 -1.29 -1.18
N THR A 80 2.16 -1.13 -2.50
CA THR A 80 1.08 -0.75 -3.41
C THR A 80 0.97 -1.70 -4.61
N ALA A 81 1.16 -3.00 -4.37
CA ALA A 81 1.31 -4.02 -5.42
C ALA A 81 0.12 -4.99 -5.59
N GLY A 82 -1.01 -4.78 -4.90
CA GLY A 82 -2.22 -5.58 -5.11
C GLY A 82 -3.30 -5.37 -4.06
N SER A 83 -4.49 -5.90 -4.34
CA SER A 83 -5.69 -5.76 -3.50
C SER A 83 -6.02 -6.98 -2.64
N ARG A 84 -5.60 -8.17 -3.10
CA ARG A 84 -6.07 -9.46 -2.58
C ARG A 84 -5.02 -10.09 -1.68
N ILE A 85 -5.36 -10.37 -0.42
CA ILE A 85 -4.41 -10.83 0.60
C ILE A 85 -3.73 -12.15 0.20
N LYS A 86 -4.48 -13.10 -0.39
CA LYS A 86 -3.94 -14.36 -0.92
C LYS A 86 -2.83 -14.16 -1.95
N LYS A 87 -2.98 -13.16 -2.83
CA LYS A 87 -2.01 -12.89 -3.91
C LYS A 87 -0.77 -12.17 -3.39
N ILE A 88 -0.93 -11.27 -2.42
CA ILE A 88 0.18 -10.45 -1.89
C ILE A 88 0.88 -11.11 -0.70
N TYR A 89 0.33 -12.19 -0.11
CA TYR A 89 0.91 -12.87 1.03
C TYR A 89 2.40 -13.21 0.87
N PRO A 90 2.88 -13.78 -0.27
CA PRO A 90 4.31 -14.07 -0.43
C PRO A 90 5.18 -12.81 -0.32
N GLN A 91 4.68 -11.67 -0.83
CA GLN A 91 5.38 -10.38 -0.78
C GLN A 91 5.44 -9.86 0.67
N LEU A 92 4.30 -9.91 1.39
CA LEU A 92 4.25 -9.53 2.80
C LEU A 92 5.17 -10.41 3.64
N GLU A 93 5.14 -11.73 3.44
CA GLU A 93 5.98 -12.68 4.16
C GLU A 93 7.47 -12.36 3.98
N GLU A 94 7.89 -12.04 2.76
CA GLU A 94 9.27 -11.65 2.45
C GLU A 94 9.69 -10.36 3.17
N ILE A 95 8.83 -9.34 3.15
CA ILE A 95 9.07 -8.05 3.82
C ILE A 95 9.18 -8.24 5.34
N ILE A 96 8.25 -8.99 5.94
CA ILE A 96 8.23 -9.25 7.38
C ILE A 96 9.46 -10.07 7.80
N LYS A 97 9.85 -11.07 7.01
CA LYS A 97 11.05 -11.88 7.29
C LYS A 97 12.33 -11.03 7.30
N ALA A 98 12.38 -9.97 6.49
CA ALA A 98 13.45 -8.98 6.47
C ALA A 98 13.42 -7.99 7.65
N GLY A 99 12.42 -8.07 8.55
CA GLY A 99 12.32 -7.21 9.73
C GLY A 99 11.85 -5.79 9.42
N LEU A 100 11.07 -5.62 8.35
CA LEU A 100 10.55 -4.32 7.91
C LEU A 100 9.07 -4.18 8.26
N ASN A 101 8.67 -2.99 8.71
CA ASN A 101 7.26 -2.64 8.88
C ASN A 101 6.59 -2.47 7.51
N VAL A 102 5.27 -2.65 7.45
CA VAL A 102 4.50 -2.55 6.20
C VAL A 102 3.33 -1.59 6.37
N ILE A 103 3.21 -0.65 5.43
CA ILE A 103 1.97 0.10 5.18
C ILE A 103 1.50 -0.29 3.78
N SER A 104 0.30 -0.85 3.66
CA SER A 104 -0.20 -1.41 2.41
C SER A 104 -1.51 -0.77 1.98
N SER A 105 -1.66 -0.54 0.68
CA SER A 105 -2.92 -0.08 0.08
C SER A 105 -3.87 -1.22 -0.30
N ALA A 106 -3.57 -2.46 0.10
CA ALA A 106 -4.39 -3.62 -0.26
C ALA A 106 -5.71 -3.62 0.52
N GLU A 107 -6.83 -3.62 -0.21
CA GLU A 107 -8.15 -3.46 0.39
C GLU A 107 -8.49 -4.57 1.40
N GLU A 108 -8.12 -5.82 1.12
CA GLU A 108 -8.41 -6.96 2.02
C GLU A 108 -7.56 -7.00 3.31
N LEU A 109 -6.57 -6.10 3.46
CA LEU A 109 -5.77 -6.02 4.69
C LEU A 109 -6.39 -5.12 5.76
N LEU A 110 -7.34 -4.23 5.43
CA LEU A 110 -7.90 -3.33 6.46
C LEU A 110 -8.62 -4.14 7.54
N PHE A 111 -9.53 -5.02 7.10
CA PHE A 111 -10.33 -5.84 8.00
C PHE A 111 -10.57 -7.22 7.35
N PRO A 112 -9.63 -8.16 7.51
CA PRO A 112 -9.72 -9.48 6.89
C PRO A 112 -10.96 -10.25 7.38
N SER A 113 -11.73 -10.84 6.45
CA SER A 113 -12.98 -11.56 6.75
C SER A 113 -13.07 -12.90 6.01
N GLY A 114 -13.94 -13.78 6.49
CA GLY A 114 -14.18 -15.11 5.89
C GLY A 114 -12.91 -15.94 5.76
N GLU A 115 -12.62 -16.41 4.55
CA GLU A 115 -11.43 -17.22 4.26
C GLU A 115 -10.09 -16.51 4.49
N ASN A 116 -10.09 -15.18 4.59
CA ASN A 116 -8.89 -14.38 4.79
C ASN A 116 -8.45 -14.31 6.26
N ILE A 117 -9.30 -14.68 7.22
CA ILE A 117 -9.01 -14.62 8.66
C ILE A 117 -7.76 -15.45 8.99
N LYS A 118 -7.72 -16.71 8.55
CA LYS A 118 -6.57 -17.61 8.78
C LYS A 118 -5.26 -17.06 8.20
N LEU A 119 -5.34 -16.38 7.07
CA LEU A 119 -4.17 -15.79 6.43
C LEU A 119 -3.70 -14.55 7.18
N ALA A 120 -4.64 -13.74 7.68
CA ALA A 120 -4.34 -12.59 8.52
C ALA A 120 -3.72 -13.00 9.86
N GLU A 121 -4.22 -14.06 10.51
CA GLU A 121 -3.61 -14.64 11.72
C GLU A 121 -2.17 -15.07 11.44
N LYS A 122 -1.93 -15.79 10.35
CA LYS A 122 -0.56 -16.19 9.95
C LYS A 122 0.36 -14.98 9.73
N ILE A 123 -0.15 -13.92 9.09
CA ILE A 123 0.59 -12.67 8.88
C ILE A 123 0.90 -12.01 10.23
N ASN A 124 -0.10 -11.93 11.13
CA ASN A 124 0.03 -11.36 12.47
C ASN A 124 1.09 -12.11 13.29
N ASP A 125 1.01 -13.44 13.37
CA ASP A 125 1.94 -14.27 14.12
C ASP A 125 3.38 -14.07 13.64
N LEU A 126 3.56 -13.99 12.32
CA LEU A 126 4.86 -13.72 11.73
C LEU A 126 5.37 -12.31 12.06
N ALA A 127 4.50 -11.30 12.00
CA ALA A 127 4.82 -9.92 12.31
C ALA A 127 5.22 -9.75 13.78
N VAL A 128 4.44 -10.32 14.70
CA VAL A 128 4.72 -10.36 16.15
C VAL A 128 6.06 -11.06 16.42
N LYS A 129 6.28 -12.25 15.83
CA LYS A 129 7.54 -12.99 15.99
C LYS A 129 8.76 -12.19 15.50
N LYS A 130 8.58 -11.36 14.48
CA LYS A 130 9.64 -10.51 13.91
C LYS A 130 9.74 -9.13 14.55
N GLY A 131 8.81 -8.77 15.45
CA GLY A 131 8.76 -7.46 16.09
C GLY A 131 8.47 -6.31 15.11
N VAL A 132 7.66 -6.57 14.09
CA VAL A 132 7.27 -5.56 13.08
C VAL A 132 5.75 -5.37 13.04
N THR A 133 5.32 -4.25 12.46
CA THR A 133 3.91 -3.88 12.33
C THR A 133 3.46 -3.89 10.88
N ILE A 134 2.19 -4.22 10.66
CA ILE A 134 1.53 -4.18 9.36
C ILE A 134 0.25 -3.38 9.48
N LEU A 135 0.02 -2.47 8.55
CA LEU A 135 -1.19 -1.67 8.45
C LEU A 135 -1.73 -1.69 7.02
N GLY A 136 -2.95 -2.18 6.84
CA GLY A 136 -3.74 -1.92 5.63
C GLY A 136 -4.46 -0.57 5.76
N THR A 137 -4.32 0.33 4.79
CA THR A 137 -5.01 1.63 4.82
C THR A 137 -5.20 2.22 3.42
N GLY A 138 -6.02 3.25 3.31
CA GLY A 138 -6.36 3.88 2.06
C GLY A 138 -7.55 4.82 2.22
N VAL A 139 -7.99 5.40 1.10
CA VAL A 139 -9.13 6.32 1.10
C VAL A 139 -10.45 5.56 1.31
N ASN A 140 -10.57 4.37 0.71
CA ASN A 140 -11.58 3.36 0.99
C ASN A 140 -11.07 2.02 0.41
N PRO A 141 -10.92 0.98 1.24
CA PRO A 141 -11.12 0.97 2.69
C PRO A 141 -9.93 1.67 3.40
N GLY A 142 -10.17 2.31 4.53
CA GLY A 142 -9.16 2.81 5.47
C GLY A 142 -9.45 4.19 6.09
N PHE A 143 -10.29 5.01 5.47
CA PHE A 143 -10.59 6.35 5.97
C PHE A 143 -12.07 6.72 5.80
N VAL A 144 -12.50 7.07 4.57
CA VAL A 144 -13.79 7.73 4.33
C VAL A 144 -14.99 6.91 4.83
N MET A 145 -14.93 5.58 4.70
CA MET A 145 -16.00 4.68 5.11
C MET A 145 -15.68 3.89 6.39
N ASP A 146 -14.55 4.20 7.04
CA ASP A 146 -14.02 3.38 8.15
C ASP A 146 -13.55 4.28 9.32
N ALA A 147 -12.31 4.79 9.30
CA ALA A 147 -11.76 5.57 10.39
C ALA A 147 -12.48 6.92 10.60
N PHE A 148 -12.98 7.54 9.53
CA PHE A 148 -13.72 8.79 9.61
C PHE A 148 -15.08 8.63 10.33
N PRO A 149 -16.00 7.75 9.90
CA PRO A 149 -17.24 7.54 10.64
C PRO A 149 -16.98 7.02 12.06
N LEU A 150 -15.95 6.20 12.29
CA LEU A 150 -15.55 5.78 13.64
C LEU A 150 -15.12 6.96 14.52
N GLY A 151 -14.38 7.93 13.97
CA GLY A 151 -14.01 9.14 14.70
C GLY A 151 -15.21 10.01 15.07
N LEU A 152 -16.24 10.06 14.22
CA LEU A 152 -17.46 10.81 14.49
C LEU A 152 -18.31 10.20 15.62
N THR A 153 -18.19 8.89 15.87
CA THR A 153 -18.96 8.25 16.95
C THR A 153 -18.41 8.54 18.35
N VAL A 154 -17.20 9.12 18.47
CA VAL A 154 -16.54 9.36 19.77
C VAL A 154 -17.36 10.26 20.69
N VAL A 155 -18.20 11.15 20.15
CA VAL A 155 -19.06 12.06 20.91
C VAL A 155 -20.50 11.56 21.09
N CYS A 156 -20.82 10.36 20.58
CA CYS A 156 -22.15 9.78 20.70
C CYS A 156 -22.25 8.96 22.00
N GLN A 157 -23.30 9.19 22.79
CA GLN A 157 -23.61 8.35 23.96
C GLN A 157 -24.14 6.96 23.54
N GLU A 158 -24.87 6.90 22.41
CA GLU A 158 -25.42 5.66 21.83
C GLU A 158 -25.36 5.77 20.30
N VAL A 159 -24.88 4.71 19.62
CA VAL A 159 -24.85 4.64 18.15
C VAL A 159 -25.87 3.60 17.68
N ARG A 160 -27.00 4.07 17.12
CA ARG A 160 -28.06 3.19 16.60
C ARG A 160 -27.86 2.76 15.15
N LYS A 161 -27.30 3.64 14.32
CA LYS A 161 -27.09 3.41 12.89
C LYS A 161 -25.96 4.29 12.38
N ILE A 162 -25.12 3.72 11.52
CA ILE A 162 -24.16 4.45 10.70
C ILE A 162 -24.58 4.29 9.24
N HIS A 163 -24.65 5.38 8.51
CA HIS A 163 -24.87 5.38 7.07
C HIS A 163 -23.77 6.21 6.41
N VAL A 164 -23.10 5.61 5.42
CA VAL A 164 -22.07 6.28 4.63
C VAL A 164 -22.37 6.04 3.17
N GLU A 165 -22.47 7.12 2.41
CA GLU A 165 -22.59 7.08 0.95
C GLU A 165 -21.33 7.68 0.32
N ARG A 166 -20.79 6.99 -0.68
CA ARG A 166 -19.63 7.45 -1.42
C ARG A 166 -19.88 7.32 -2.91
N VAL A 167 -20.08 8.46 -3.56
CA VAL A 167 -20.23 8.54 -5.02
C VAL A 167 -18.88 8.85 -5.65
N VAL A 168 -18.48 8.05 -6.64
CA VAL A 168 -17.23 8.23 -7.37
C VAL A 168 -17.51 8.16 -8.86
N ASP A 169 -17.08 9.19 -9.59
CA ASP A 169 -16.96 9.10 -11.04
C ASP A 169 -15.83 8.12 -11.39
N ALA A 170 -16.18 6.97 -11.95
CA ALA A 170 -15.22 5.95 -12.37
C ALA A 170 -14.46 6.34 -13.65
N GLY A 171 -15.06 7.16 -14.53
CA GLY A 171 -14.47 7.56 -15.81
C GLY A 171 -13.18 8.36 -15.66
N THR A 172 -13.04 9.11 -14.56
CA THR A 172 -11.84 9.87 -14.22
C THR A 172 -10.76 9.04 -13.51
N ARG A 173 -11.00 7.76 -13.26
CA ARG A 173 -10.11 6.92 -12.46
C ARG A 173 -9.15 6.10 -13.30
N ARG A 174 -8.08 5.62 -12.66
CA ARG A 174 -7.09 4.72 -13.27
C ARG A 174 -7.76 3.49 -13.90
N LEU A 175 -7.26 3.07 -15.06
CA LEU A 175 -7.78 1.92 -15.82
C LEU A 175 -7.98 0.63 -14.98
N PRO A 176 -7.08 0.25 -14.05
CA PRO A 176 -7.32 -0.92 -13.19
C PRO A 176 -8.59 -0.82 -12.34
N LEU A 177 -8.96 0.39 -11.88
CA LEU A 177 -10.19 0.58 -11.11
C LEU A 177 -11.41 0.50 -12.02
N GLN A 178 -11.36 1.12 -13.20
CA GLN A 178 -12.44 1.05 -14.19
C GLN A 178 -12.78 -0.41 -14.54
N LYS A 179 -11.75 -1.23 -14.84
CA LYS A 179 -11.92 -2.67 -15.10
C LYS A 179 -12.52 -3.41 -13.89
N LYS A 180 -12.09 -3.07 -12.68
CA LYS A 180 -12.57 -3.70 -11.44
C LYS A 180 -14.04 -3.44 -11.16
N VAL A 181 -14.57 -2.27 -11.53
CA VAL A 181 -15.99 -1.92 -11.37
C VAL A 181 -16.83 -2.30 -12.59
N GLY A 182 -16.27 -3.04 -13.56
CA GLY A 182 -16.97 -3.49 -14.76
C GLY A 182 -17.30 -2.39 -15.77
N ALA A 183 -16.59 -1.25 -15.73
CA ALA A 183 -16.79 -0.19 -16.71
C ALA A 183 -16.51 -0.72 -18.13
N GLY A 184 -17.47 -0.54 -19.03
CA GLY A 184 -17.40 -1.02 -20.42
C GLY A 184 -17.78 -2.49 -20.64
N MET A 185 -18.21 -3.22 -19.61
CA MET A 185 -18.75 -4.58 -19.77
C MET A 185 -20.21 -4.57 -20.24
N THR A 186 -20.64 -5.62 -20.96
CA THR A 186 -22.06 -5.84 -21.24
C THR A 186 -22.79 -6.31 -19.97
N PRO A 187 -24.12 -6.14 -19.87
CA PRO A 187 -24.89 -6.65 -18.74
C PRO A 187 -24.77 -8.17 -18.51
N GLU A 188 -24.51 -8.94 -19.55
CA GLU A 188 -24.29 -10.40 -19.48
C GLU A 188 -22.93 -10.72 -18.90
N THR A 189 -21.90 -9.92 -19.21
CA THR A 189 -20.53 -10.11 -18.71
C THR A 189 -20.37 -9.62 -17.27
N PHE A 190 -21.18 -8.63 -16.88
CA PHE A 190 -21.12 -8.03 -15.54
C PHE A 190 -21.81 -8.88 -14.46
N ARG A 191 -22.87 -9.61 -14.84
CA ARG A 191 -23.64 -10.48 -13.94
C ARG A 191 -22.82 -11.68 -13.46
#